data_AF-A0A8S3ER70-F1
#
_entry.id   AF-A0A8S3ER70-F1
#
_cell.length_a   1.000
_cell.length_b   1.000
_cell.length_c   1.000
_cell.angle_alpha   90.00
_cell.angle_beta   90.00
_cell.angle_gamma   90.00
#
_symmetry.space_group_name_H-M   'P 1'
#
loop_
_entity.id
_entity.type
_entity.pdbx_description
1 polymer ?
#
loop_
_entity_poly.entity_id
_entity_poly.type
_entity_poly.pdbx_seq_one_letter_code
_entity_poly.pdbx_strand_id
1 'polypeptide(L)'
;MLHIGFLNSHHIRVAALTSLCSVIEKLLSSDDLDDGQRKMRDDLLQILREHVSDVTAFVRQHCLQLWTTLVQQKKIPVRQYIRAFELGLDRLRDSACA
;
A
#
# COMPACT_ATOMS: atom_id res chain seq x y z
N MET A 1 15.15 -3.43 -0.99
CA MET A 1 14.22 -2.54 -0.25
C MET A 1 14.17 -1.21 -1.00
N LEU A 2 13.09 -0.95 -1.77
CA LEU A 2 12.90 0.31 -2.48
C LEU A 2 12.70 1.44 -1.45
N HIS A 3 13.70 2.30 -1.29
CA HIS A 3 13.63 3.44 -0.35
C HIS A 3 12.82 4.59 -0.95
N ILE A 4 11.50 4.42 -1.04
CA ILE A 4 10.56 5.47 -1.48
C ILE A 4 10.59 6.68 -0.52
N GLY A 5 10.98 6.48 0.74
CA GLY A 5 11.07 7.52 1.77
C GLY A 5 12.10 8.63 1.52
N PHE A 6 13.12 8.42 0.66
CA PHE A 6 14.09 9.48 0.33
C PHE A 6 13.59 10.46 -0.74
N LEU A 7 12.43 10.21 -1.34
CA LEU A 7 11.86 11.11 -2.33
C LEU A 7 11.28 12.34 -1.64
N ASN A 8 11.94 13.48 -1.80
CA ASN A 8 11.51 14.74 -1.18
C ASN A 8 10.12 15.21 -1.67
N SER A 9 9.73 14.84 -2.89
CA SER A 9 8.42 15.22 -3.47
C SER A 9 7.34 14.19 -3.15
N HIS A 10 6.27 14.64 -2.50
CA HIS A 10 5.09 13.83 -2.21
C HIS A 10 4.43 13.30 -3.49
N HIS A 11 4.48 14.04 -4.60
CA HIS A 11 3.97 13.57 -5.89
C HIS A 11 4.76 12.36 -6.42
N ILE A 12 6.08 12.37 -6.28
CA ILE A 12 6.92 11.24 -6.73
C ILE A 12 6.69 10.03 -5.81
N ARG A 13 6.55 10.24 -4.49
CA ARG A 13 6.17 9.16 -3.56
C ARG A 13 4.83 8.53 -3.96
N VAL A 14 3.82 9.34 -4.22
CA VAL A 14 2.50 8.87 -4.69
C VAL A 14 2.59 8.12 -6.02
N ALA A 15 3.35 8.61 -6.99
CA ALA A 15 3.53 7.94 -8.28
C ALA A 15 4.24 6.57 -8.13
N ALA A 16 5.24 6.49 -7.25
CA ALA A 16 5.94 5.24 -6.95
C ALA A 16 5.01 4.23 -6.25
N LEU A 17 4.23 4.65 -5.25
CA LEU A 17 3.26 3.80 -4.57
C LEU A 17 2.16 3.30 -5.52
N THR A 18 1.69 4.16 -6.42
CA THR A 18 0.70 3.77 -7.45
C THR A 18 1.27 2.74 -8.41
N SER A 19 2.50 2.93 -8.87
CA SER A 19 3.20 1.98 -9.75
C SER A 19 3.39 0.63 -9.07
N LEU A 20 3.77 0.64 -7.79
CA LEU A 20 3.89 -0.57 -6.97
C LEU A 20 2.55 -1.30 -6.85
N CYS A 21 1.46 -0.57 -6.58
CA CYS A 21 0.12 -1.15 -6.49
C CYS A 21 -0.31 -1.81 -7.80
N SER A 22 -0.04 -1.17 -8.93
CA SER A 22 -0.28 -1.72 -10.28
C SER A 22 0.48 -3.03 -10.53
N VAL A 23 1.71 -3.16 -10.03
CA VAL A 23 2.48 -4.43 -10.10
C VAL A 23 1.78 -5.53 -9.30
N ILE A 24 1.31 -5.22 -8.09
CA ILE A 24 0.57 -6.18 -7.26
C ILE A 24 -0.70 -6.64 -7.99
N GLU A 25 -1.51 -5.70 -8.47
CA GLU A 25 -2.82 -5.96 -9.10
C GLU A 25 -2.76 -6.76 -10.40
N LYS A 26 -1.70 -6.53 -11.19
CA LYS A 26 -1.58 -7.10 -12.54
C LYS A 26 -0.75 -8.37 -12.58
N LEU A 27 0.26 -8.48 -11.71
CA LEU A 27 1.28 -9.53 -11.80
C LEU A 27 1.32 -10.44 -10.58
N LEU A 28 0.87 -9.97 -9.41
CA LEU A 28 1.07 -10.66 -8.13
C LEU A 28 -0.22 -10.88 -7.34
N SER A 29 -1.37 -10.92 -8.02
CA SER A 29 -2.68 -11.14 -7.38
C SER A 29 -3.20 -12.57 -7.52
N SER A 30 -2.49 -13.45 -8.24
CA SER A 30 -2.93 -14.84 -8.44
C SER A 30 -2.63 -15.71 -7.23
N ASP A 31 -3.37 -16.83 -7.10
CA ASP A 31 -3.15 -17.83 -6.04
C ASP A 31 -2.03 -18.83 -6.41
N ASP A 32 -1.71 -18.98 -7.70
CA ASP A 32 -0.72 -19.92 -8.24
C ASP A 32 0.71 -19.36 -8.30
N LEU A 33 0.98 -18.20 -7.66
CA LEU A 33 2.31 -17.59 -7.63
C LEU A 33 3.35 -18.53 -7.02
N ASP A 34 4.58 -18.48 -7.53
CA ASP A 34 5.72 -19.14 -6.90
C ASP A 34 6.16 -18.44 -5.60
N ASP A 35 7.05 -19.07 -4.84
CA ASP A 35 7.50 -18.53 -3.55
C ASP A 35 8.24 -17.19 -3.67
N GLY A 36 8.97 -16.98 -4.77
CA GLY A 36 9.65 -15.71 -5.04
C GLY A 36 8.66 -14.58 -5.32
N GLN A 37 7.64 -14.86 -6.13
CA GLN A 37 6.55 -13.93 -6.44
C GLN A 37 5.71 -13.61 -5.21
N ARG A 38 5.38 -14.61 -4.37
CA ARG A 38 4.68 -14.40 -3.09
C ARG A 38 5.49 -13.51 -2.16
N LYS A 39 6.81 -13.77 -2.05
CA LYS A 39 7.71 -12.93 -1.25
C LYS A 39 7.74 -11.50 -1.78
N MET A 40 7.89 -11.33 -3.10
CA MET A 40 7.87 -10.01 -3.73
C MET A 40 6.57 -9.26 -3.44
N ARG A 41 5.41 -9.93 -3.58
CA ARG A 41 4.11 -9.34 -3.24
C ARG A 41 4.07 -8.86 -1.79
N ASP A 42 4.48 -9.72 -0.87
CA ASP A 42 4.43 -9.42 0.57
C ASP A 42 5.40 -8.28 0.94
N ASP A 43 6.58 -8.22 0.31
CA ASP A 43 7.55 -7.11 0.43
C ASP A 43 6.96 -5.79 -0.10
N LEU A 44 6.29 -5.80 -1.26
CA LEU A 44 5.63 -4.62 -1.83
C LEU A 44 4.46 -4.14 -0.95
N LEU A 45 3.65 -5.07 -0.44
CA LEU A 45 2.57 -4.76 0.51
C LEU A 45 3.12 -4.17 1.82
N GLN A 46 4.29 -4.62 2.27
CA GLN A 46 4.96 -4.03 3.42
C GLN A 46 5.39 -2.57 3.13
N ILE A 47 5.98 -2.30 1.95
CA ILE A 47 6.34 -0.93 1.57
C ILE A 47 5.11 -0.03 1.55
N LEU A 48 3.99 -0.48 0.96
CA LEU A 48 2.75 0.27 0.95
C LEU A 48 2.28 0.55 2.39
N ARG A 49 2.32 -0.45 3.28
CA ARG A 49 1.97 -0.31 4.69
C ARG A 49 2.79 0.75 5.42
N GLU A 50 4.10 0.76 5.24
CA GLU A 50 5.00 1.72 5.90
C GLU A 50 4.64 3.18 5.54
N HIS A 51 4.15 3.41 4.32
CA HIS A 51 3.73 4.73 3.85
C HIS A 51 2.34 5.17 4.33
N VAL A 52 1.59 4.33 5.05
CA VAL A 52 0.38 4.78 5.77
C VAL A 52 0.75 5.79 6.87
N SER A 53 1.99 5.77 7.36
CA SER A 53 2.51 6.74 8.33
C SER A 53 3.44 7.79 7.70
N ASP A 54 3.31 8.06 6.40
CA ASP A 54 4.10 9.11 5.73
C ASP A 54 3.92 10.49 6.41
N VAL A 55 4.97 11.31 6.36
CA VAL A 55 4.98 12.64 6.97
C VAL A 55 3.92 13.57 6.37
N THR A 56 3.57 13.37 5.10
CA THR A 56 2.60 14.19 4.37
C THR A 56 1.23 13.52 4.36
N ALA A 57 0.21 14.22 4.85
CA ALA A 57 -1.18 13.74 4.87
C ALA A 57 -1.68 13.30 3.46
N PHE A 58 -1.26 13.99 2.40
CA PHE A 58 -1.56 13.62 1.02
C PHE A 58 -1.09 12.20 0.66
N VAL A 59 0.12 11.83 1.07
CA VAL A 59 0.66 10.48 0.80
C VAL A 59 -0.07 9.44 1.65
N ARG A 60 -0.36 9.76 2.92
CA ARG A 60 -1.13 8.86 3.81
C ARG A 60 -2.52 8.57 3.25
N GLN A 61 -3.25 9.61 2.85
CA GLN A 61 -4.57 9.49 2.23
C GLN A 61 -4.51 8.65 0.95
N HIS A 62 -3.55 8.94 0.06
CA HIS A 62 -3.39 8.16 -1.18
C HIS A 62 -3.05 6.70 -0.91
N CYS A 63 -2.20 6.43 0.08
CA CYS A 63 -1.86 5.08 0.49
C CYS A 63 -3.09 4.29 0.97
N LEU A 64 -3.95 4.90 1.80
CA LEU A 64 -5.21 4.30 2.25
C LEU A 64 -6.17 4.02 1.08
N GLN A 65 -6.22 4.91 0.08
CA GLN A 65 -7.00 4.70 -1.13
C GLN A 65 -6.50 3.47 -1.91
N LEU A 66 -5.18 3.32 -2.08
CA LEU A 66 -4.59 2.14 -2.73
C LEU A 66 -4.91 0.84 -1.97
N TRP A 67 -4.79 0.84 -0.63
CA TRP A 67 -5.19 -0.31 0.20
C TRP A 67 -6.67 -0.66 0.01
N THR A 68 -7.54 0.34 -0.03
CA THR A 68 -8.97 0.15 -0.23
C THR A 68 -9.25 -0.49 -1.59
N THR A 69 -8.61 -0.01 -2.66
CA THR A 69 -8.73 -0.57 -4.01
C THR A 69 -8.31 -2.04 -4.05
N LEU A 70 -7.14 -2.37 -3.49
CA LEU A 70 -6.62 -3.74 -3.44
C LEU A 70 -7.58 -4.71 -2.72
N VAL A 71 -8.14 -4.28 -1.59
CA VAL A 71 -9.09 -5.07 -0.79
C VAL A 71 -10.39 -5.29 -1.55
N GLN A 72 -10.98 -4.22 -2.10
CA GLN A 72 -12.25 -4.27 -2.82
C GLN A 72 -12.18 -5.15 -4.07
N GLN A 73 -11.06 -5.10 -4.79
CA GLN A 73 -10.83 -5.90 -5.99
C GLN A 73 -10.33 -7.32 -5.69
N LYS A 74 -10.16 -7.69 -4.41
CA LYS A 74 -9.64 -9.00 -3.98
C LYS A 74 -8.27 -9.33 -4.56
N LYS A 75 -7.38 -8.34 -4.60
CA LYS A 75 -6.04 -8.44 -5.20
C LYS A 75 -4.93 -8.78 -4.22
N ILE A 76 -5.28 -9.05 -2.96
CA ILE A 76 -4.34 -9.39 -1.91
C ILE A 76 -4.81 -10.63 -1.14
N PRO A 77 -3.90 -11.38 -0.49
CA PRO A 77 -4.28 -12.51 0.34
C PRO A 77 -5.18 -12.10 1.50
N VAL A 78 -6.15 -12.95 1.88
CA VAL A 78 -7.10 -12.68 2.97
C VAL A 78 -6.42 -12.31 4.29
N ARG A 79 -5.27 -12.91 4.60
CA ARG A 79 -4.47 -12.57 5.81
C ARG A 79 -4.08 -11.08 5.89
N GLN A 80 -4.04 -10.38 4.77
CA GLN A 80 -3.71 -8.96 4.70
C GLN A 80 -4.93 -8.05 4.92
N TYR A 81 -6.16 -8.57 4.89
CA TYR A 81 -7.38 -7.79 5.05
C TYR A 81 -7.50 -7.20 6.46
N ILE A 82 -7.24 -8.04 7.48
CA ILE A 82 -7.21 -7.58 8.88
C ILE A 82 -6.19 -6.47 9.03
N ARG A 83 -5.01 -6.64 8.41
CA ARG A 83 -3.95 -5.64 8.48
C ARG A 83 -4.33 -4.34 7.76
N ALA A 84 -4.99 -4.42 6.61
CA ALA A 84 -5.51 -3.25 5.90
C ALA A 84 -6.57 -2.51 6.73
N PHE A 85 -7.43 -3.25 7.43
CA PHE A 85 -8.45 -2.69 8.31
C PHE A 85 -7.85 -1.98 9.52
N GLU A 86 -6.87 -2.58 10.21
CA GLU A 86 -6.13 -1.96 11.32
C GLU A 86 -5.50 -0.62 10.90
N LEU A 87 -4.88 -0.57 9.72
CA LEU A 87 -4.27 0.65 9.18
C LEU A 87 -5.30 1.77 9.00
N GLY A 88 -6.50 1.44 8.54
CA GLY A 88 -7.59 2.40 8.41
C GLY A 88 -8.06 2.92 9.77
N LEU A 89 -8.23 2.02 10.75
CA LEU A 89 -8.64 2.38 12.11
C LEU A 89 -7.63 3.32 12.78
N ASP A 90 -6.34 3.04 12.64
CA ASP A 90 -5.26 3.86 13.21
C ASP A 90 -5.26 5.30 12.65
N ARG A 91 -5.88 5.51 11.50
CA ARG A 91 -5.96 6.81 10.82
C ARG A 91 -7.31 7.51 10.96
N LEU A 92 -8.29 6.91 11.66
CA LEU A 92 -9.57 7.58 11.94
C LEU A 92 -9.42 8.90 12.73
N ARG A 93 -8.27 9.07 13.41
CA ARG A 93 -7.91 10.28 14.16
C ARG A 93 -6.88 11.15 13.48
N ASP A 94 -6.40 10.77 12.29
CA ASP A 94 -5.68 11.73 11.46
C ASP A 94 -6.68 12.86 11.24
N SER A 95 -6.38 14.03 11.80
CA SER A 95 -7.18 15.23 11.63
C SER A 95 -7.27 15.51 10.14
N ALA A 96 -8.33 15.01 9.49
CA ALA A 96 -8.80 15.54 8.23
C ALA A 96 -9.06 17.02 8.52
N CYS A 97 -8.19 17.88 7.99
CA CYS A 97 -8.28 19.30 8.23
C CYS A 97 -9.69 19.75 7.85
N ALA A 98 -10.39 20.35 8.82
CA ALA A 98 -11.48 21.28 8.56
C ALA A 98 -10.94 22.51 7.83
#